data_AF-A0A087TBU7-F1
#
_entry.id   AF-A0A087TBU7-F1
#
_cell.length_a   1.000
_cell.length_b   1.000
_cell.length_c   1.000
_cell.angle_alpha   90.00
_cell.angle_beta   90.00
_cell.angle_gamma   90.00
#
_symmetry.space_group_name_H-M   'P 1'
#
loop_
_entity.id
_entity.type
_entity.pdbx_description
1 polymer ?
#
loop_
_entity_poly.entity_id
_entity_poly.type
_entity_poly.pdbx_seq_one_letter_code
_entity_poly.pdbx_strand_id
1 'polypeptide(L)'
;TGKYVEERTFIFDLNGLSIRQIYHRDVYDLVISFLKLYEGNYPENLRVAYVINTPSFFAWMFSMIKSLLSDDTVQKLKIYG
;
A
#
# COMPACT_ATOMS: atom_id res chain seq x y z
N THR A 1 -12.43 5.62 31.76
CA THR A 1 -13.05 4.60 30.88
C THR A 1 -12.15 4.36 29.68
N GLY A 2 -12.08 3.12 29.17
CA GLY A 2 -11.24 2.79 28.00
C GLY A 2 -11.93 3.15 26.69
N LYS A 3 -11.14 3.53 25.67
CA LYS A 3 -11.60 3.73 24.29
C LYS A 3 -11.20 2.50 23.46
N TYR A 4 -12.14 1.96 22.70
CA TYR A 4 -11.86 0.88 21.75
C TYR A 4 -11.11 1.43 20.52
N VAL A 5 -10.03 0.75 20.12
CA VAL A 5 -9.15 1.13 19.02
C VAL A 5 -8.91 -0.09 18.15
N GLU A 6 -9.39 -0.04 16.91
CA GLU A 6 -9.26 -1.15 15.94
C GLU A 6 -8.56 -0.74 14.65
N GLU A 7 -8.47 0.55 14.37
CA GLU A 7 -7.84 1.05 13.16
C GLU A 7 -6.31 0.94 13.21
N ARG A 8 -5.71 0.70 12.05
CA ARG A 8 -4.26 0.50 11.90
C ARG A 8 -3.64 1.59 11.05
N THR A 9 -2.42 1.96 11.41
CA THR A 9 -1.57 2.86 10.63
C THR A 9 -0.40 2.09 10.06
N PHE A 10 -0.17 2.21 8.75
CA PHE A 10 0.96 1.57 8.08
C PHE A 10 2.00 2.60 7.65
N ILE A 11 3.27 2.20 7.65
CA ILE A 11 4.38 2.96 7.09
C ILE A 11 5.12 2.04 6.12
N PHE A 12 5.14 2.42 4.86
CA PHE A 12 5.88 1.77 3.78
C PHE A 12 7.10 2.63 3.46
N ASP A 13 8.26 2.23 3.96
CA ASP A 13 9.54 2.85 3.61
C ASP A 13 10.09 2.21 2.34
N LEU A 14 10.20 3.00 1.26
CA LEU A 14 10.67 2.54 -0.04
C LEU A 14 12.15 2.89 -0.29
N ASN A 15 12.89 3.32 0.74
CA ASN A 15 14.31 3.61 0.61
C ASN A 15 15.09 2.35 0.14
N GLY A 16 15.93 2.52 -0.88
CA GLY A 16 16.72 1.44 -1.48
C GLY A 16 15.94 0.50 -2.39
N LEU A 17 14.64 0.72 -2.61
CA LEU A 17 13.84 -0.09 -3.53
C LEU A 17 14.33 0.11 -4.98
N SER A 18 14.78 -0.99 -5.59
CA SER A 18 15.25 -1.01 -6.97
C SER A 18 14.16 -1.47 -7.91
N ILE A 19 14.04 -0.84 -9.07
CA ILE A 19 13.07 -1.24 -10.10
C ILE A 19 13.28 -2.70 -10.54
N ARG A 20 14.52 -3.21 -10.49
CA ARG A 20 14.83 -4.61 -10.82
C ARG A 20 14.11 -5.59 -9.89
N GLN A 21 13.99 -5.25 -8.60
CA GLN A 21 13.30 -6.09 -7.62
C GLN A 21 11.81 -6.18 -7.91
N ILE A 22 11.21 -5.10 -8.42
CA ILE A 22 9.78 -5.03 -8.73
C ILE A 22 9.43 -5.79 -10.00
N TYR A 23 10.34 -5.82 -10.99
CA TYR A 23 10.14 -6.59 -12.21
C TYR A 23 10.16 -8.11 -12.00
N HIS A 24 10.61 -8.59 -10.84
CA HIS A 24 10.45 -10.00 -10.51
C HIS A 24 8.97 -10.31 -10.32
N ARG A 25 8.45 -11.22 -11.16
CA ARG A 25 7.04 -11.64 -11.14
C ARG A 25 6.58 -12.04 -9.73
N ASP A 26 7.42 -12.75 -8.99
CA ASP A 26 7.09 -13.20 -7.63
C ASP A 26 6.78 -12.04 -6.68
N VAL A 27 7.48 -10.90 -6.83
CA VAL A 27 7.23 -9.70 -6.03
C VAL A 27 5.91 -9.05 -6.43
N TYR A 28 5.64 -8.97 -7.73
CA TYR A 28 4.38 -8.45 -8.23
C TYR A 28 3.18 -9.30 -7.77
N ASP A 29 3.29 -10.63 -7.89
CA ASP A 29 2.24 -11.56 -7.48
C ASP A 29 2.00 -11.53 -5.96
N LEU A 30 3.08 -11.38 -5.18
CA LEU A 30 2.98 -11.18 -3.73
C LEU A 30 2.21 -9.90 -3.39
N VAL A 31 2.54 -8.77 -4.03
CA VAL A 31 1.86 -7.49 -3.80
C VAL A 31 0.38 -7.59 -4.18
N ILE A 32 0.05 -8.16 -5.33
CA ILE A 32 -1.35 -8.35 -5.74
C ILE A 32 -2.10 -9.23 -4.74
N SER A 33 -1.50 -10.35 -4.33
CA SER A 33 -2.14 -11.28 -3.40
C SER A 33 -2.38 -10.62 -2.05
N PHE A 34 -1.42 -9.84 -1.57
CA PHE A 34 -1.55 -9.05 -0.34
C PHE A 34 -2.70 -8.03 -0.44
N LEU A 35 -2.74 -7.24 -1.52
CA LEU A 35 -3.78 -6.23 -1.72
C LEU A 35 -5.18 -6.87 -1.78
N LYS A 36 -5.35 -7.95 -2.54
CA LYS A 36 -6.61 -8.69 -2.63
C LYS A 36 -7.04 -9.26 -1.28
N LEU A 37 -6.10 -9.84 -0.53
CA LEU A 37 -6.37 -10.37 0.80
C LEU A 37 -6.83 -9.25 1.74
N TYR A 38 -6.17 -8.10 1.71
CA TYR A 38 -6.48 -7.00 2.60
C TYR A 38 -7.82 -6.34 2.28
N GLU A 39 -8.03 -5.94 1.02
CA GLU A 39 -9.28 -5.31 0.56
C GLU A 39 -10.47 -6.27 0.67
N GLY A 40 -10.26 -7.58 0.45
CA GLY A 40 -11.33 -8.56 0.50
C GLY A 40 -11.74 -9.02 1.92
N ASN A 41 -10.85 -8.94 2.91
CA ASN A 41 -11.09 -9.51 4.25
C ASN A 41 -11.04 -8.49 5.40
N TYR A 42 -10.42 -7.33 5.19
CA TYR A 42 -10.28 -6.28 6.22
C TYR A 42 -10.68 -4.89 5.69
N PRO A 43 -11.86 -4.72 5.09
CA PRO A 43 -12.35 -3.40 4.75
C PRO A 43 -12.47 -2.53 6.01
N GLU A 44 -12.25 -1.22 5.88
CA GLU A 44 -12.46 -0.19 6.92
C GLU A 44 -11.47 -0.14 8.10
N ASN A 45 -10.62 -1.14 8.32
CA ASN A 45 -9.66 -1.13 9.44
C ASN A 45 -8.38 -0.29 9.19
N LEU A 46 -8.25 0.32 8.01
CA LEU A 46 -7.15 1.23 7.71
C LEU A 46 -7.51 2.64 8.19
N ARG A 47 -6.66 3.23 9.03
CA ARG A 47 -6.73 4.65 9.40
C ARG A 47 -6.00 5.52 8.39
N VAL A 48 -4.73 5.19 8.15
CA VAL A 48 -3.84 5.92 7.26
C VAL A 48 -2.67 5.01 6.86
N ALA A 49 -2.19 5.15 5.64
CA ALA A 49 -0.99 4.47 5.18
C ALA A 49 -0.01 5.50 4.62
N TYR A 50 1.14 5.62 5.27
CA TYR A 50 2.24 6.48 4.83
C TYR A 50 3.14 5.69 3.89
N VAL A 51 3.43 6.24 2.72
CA VAL A 51 4.44 5.72 1.80
C VAL A 51 5.54 6.77 1.72
N ILE A 52 6.74 6.46 2.19
CA ILE A 52 7.84 7.41 2.33
C ILE A 52 9.04 7.00 1.48
N ASN A 53 9.92 7.96 1.17
CA ASN A 53 11.11 7.76 0.35
C ASN A 53 10.76 7.17 -1.03
N THR A 54 9.66 7.62 -1.64
CA THR A 54 9.18 7.02 -2.89
C THR A 54 10.16 7.23 -4.04
N PRO A 55 10.58 6.16 -4.76
CA PRO A 55 11.46 6.30 -5.91
C PRO A 55 10.74 6.94 -7.10
N SER A 56 11.50 7.46 -8.06
CA SER A 56 10.96 8.15 -9.25
C SER A 56 9.98 7.31 -10.09
N PHE A 57 10.09 5.99 -10.04
CA PHE A 57 9.20 5.06 -10.75
C PHE A 57 7.92 4.71 -9.96
N PHE A 58 7.73 5.21 -8.74
CA PHE A 58 6.60 4.84 -7.87
C PHE A 58 5.25 5.12 -8.55
N ALA A 59 5.09 6.27 -9.20
CA ALA A 59 3.82 6.64 -9.84
C ALA A 59 3.38 5.62 -10.90
N TRP A 60 4.34 5.07 -11.66
CA TRP A 60 4.08 4.01 -12.64
C TRP A 60 3.69 2.69 -11.96
N MET A 61 4.40 2.29 -10.91
CA MET A 61 4.03 1.08 -10.14
C MET A 61 2.63 1.23 -9.52
N PHE A 62 2.34 2.39 -8.92
CA PHE A 62 1.07 2.64 -8.27
C PHE A 62 -0.09 2.59 -9.26
N SER A 63 0.06 3.12 -10.48
CA SER A 63 -1.01 3.06 -11.49
C SER A 63 -1.38 1.64 -11.90
N MET A 64 -0.44 0.70 -11.85
CA MET A 64 -0.70 -0.72 -12.14
C MET A 64 -1.58 -1.40 -11.08
N ILE A 65 -1.40 -1.04 -9.80
CA ILE A 65 -2.08 -1.68 -8.67
C ILE A 65 -3.27 -0.89 -8.14
N LYS A 66 -3.42 0.38 -8.51
CA LYS A 66 -4.45 1.29 -7.98
C LYS A 66 -5.87 0.75 -8.17
N SER A 67 -6.15 0.07 -9.27
CA SER A 67 -7.47 -0.52 -9.55
C SER A 67 -7.86 -1.67 -8.61
N LEU A 68 -6.90 -2.20 -7.85
CA LEU A 68 -7.14 -3.22 -6.83
C LEU A 68 -7.50 -2.63 -5.46
N LEU A 69 -7.33 -1.32 -5.29
CA LEU A 69 -7.63 -0.60 -4.04
C LEU A 69 -9.01 0.03 -4.11
N SER A 70 -9.73 0.04 -2.99
CA SER A 70 -10.97 0.82 -2.86
C SER A 70 -10.69 2.32 -2.81
N ASP A 71 -11.69 3.13 -3.17
CA ASP A 71 -11.58 4.60 -3.12
C ASP A 71 -11.27 5.11 -1.70
N ASP A 72 -11.82 4.46 -0.67
CA ASP A 72 -11.52 4.75 0.74
C ASP A 72 -10.04 4.51 1.07
N THR A 73 -9.50 3.34 0.70
CA THR A 73 -8.06 3.05 0.89
C THR A 73 -7.19 4.08 0.18
N VAL A 74 -7.53 4.42 -1.07
CA VAL A 74 -6.77 5.42 -1.86
C VAL A 74 -6.76 6.78 -1.18
N GLN A 75 -7.88 7.23 -0.59
CA GLN A 75 -7.96 8.51 0.13
C GLN A 75 -7.11 8.53 1.42
N LYS A 76 -6.88 7.36 2.02
CA LYS A 76 -6.07 7.18 3.24
C LYS A 76 -4.57 7.02 2.96
N LEU A 77 -4.15 6.92 1.71
CA LEU A 77 -2.73 6.93 1.34
C LEU A 77 -2.15 8.34 1.47
N LYS A 78 -0.98 8.43 2.10
CA LYS A 78 -0.17 9.63 2.21
C LYS A 78 1.20 9.32 1.62
N ILE A 79 1.46 9.81 0.41
CA ILE A 79 2.66 9.50 -0.36
C ILE A 79 3.64 10.66 -0.27
N TYR A 80 4.89 10.35 0.10
CA TYR A 80 6.00 11.28 0.30
C TYR A 80 7.22 10.78 -0.48
N GLY A 81 7.76 11.65 -1.33
CA GLY A 81 8.95 11.42 -2.13
C GLY A 81 10.01 12.47 -1.86
#